data_AF-A0A2A4HST7-F1
#
_entry.id   AF-A0A2A4HST7-F1
#
_cell.length_a   1.000
_cell.length_b   1.000
_cell.length_c   1.000
_cell.angle_alpha   90.00
_cell.angle_beta   90.00
_cell.angle_gamma   90.00
#
_symmetry.space_group_name_H-M   'P 1'
#
loop_
_entity.id
_entity.type
_entity.pdbx_description
1 polymer ?
#
loop_
_entity_poly.entity_id
_entity_poly.type
_entity_poly.pdbx_seq_one_letter_code
_entity_poly.pdbx_strand_id
1 'polypeptide(L)'
;AYELLRDALDEYDRALQHMPARIVIHKSSHFRDSERKGFLRALDEKGIRAKDFVAITDTDIRLFGDGDYPPKRGTMLSITETEGLLYTRGTVDFYKTYPGAYVPKPLKITVYEQDSSLESLCEEILGLTKMNWNNTQMDGRLPITLECARKIGDIMKYVSPAEKPQVSYSFYM
;
A
#
# COMPACT_ATOMS: atom_id res chain seq x y z
N ALA A 1 1.25 10.37 -14.39
CA ALA A 1 1.33 10.71 -12.95
C ALA A 1 0.38 11.86 -12.61
N TYR A 2 0.63 13.07 -13.15
CA TYR A 2 -0.25 14.23 -12.95
C TYR A 2 -1.71 13.97 -13.34
N GLU A 3 -1.98 13.61 -14.60
CA GLU A 3 -3.34 13.37 -15.10
C GLU A 3 -4.05 12.28 -14.30
N LEU A 4 -3.35 11.16 -14.04
CA LEU A 4 -3.88 10.04 -13.26
C LEU A 4 -4.39 10.47 -11.87
N LEU A 5 -3.60 11.25 -11.13
CA LEU A 5 -4.00 11.68 -9.78
C LEU A 5 -5.07 12.76 -9.83
N ARG A 6 -4.98 13.71 -10.77
CA ARG A 6 -5.98 14.75 -10.97
C ARG A 6 -7.34 14.13 -11.27
N ASP A 7 -7.40 13.18 -12.21
CA ASP A 7 -8.64 12.54 -12.61
C ASP A 7 -9.25 11.70 -11.48
N ALA A 8 -8.40 11.01 -10.70
CA ALA A 8 -8.86 10.29 -9.51
C ALA A 8 -9.44 11.23 -8.43
N LEU A 9 -8.85 12.41 -8.25
CA LEU A 9 -9.35 13.42 -7.31
C LEU A 9 -10.62 14.11 -7.79
N ASP A 10 -10.72 14.38 -9.09
CA ASP A 10 -11.96 14.88 -9.70
C ASP A 10 -13.12 13.92 -9.46
N GLU A 11 -12.86 12.61 -9.58
CA GLU A 11 -13.91 11.62 -9.36
C GLU A 11 -14.26 11.41 -7.89
N TYR A 12 -13.27 11.53 -7.00
CA TYR A 12 -13.51 11.58 -5.55
C TYR A 12 -14.41 12.77 -5.18
N ASP A 13 -14.09 13.97 -5.69
CA ASP A 13 -14.85 15.19 -5.41
C ASP A 13 -16.27 15.11 -6.00
N ARG A 14 -16.45 14.57 -7.20
CA ARG A 14 -17.79 14.33 -7.76
C ARG A 14 -18.61 13.37 -6.90
N ALA A 15 -17.99 12.31 -6.39
CA ALA A 15 -18.69 11.29 -5.59
C ALA A 15 -19.03 11.77 -4.18
N LEU A 16 -18.13 12.51 -3.54
CA LEU A 16 -18.20 12.83 -2.10
C LEU A 16 -18.40 14.32 -1.80
N GLN A 17 -18.37 15.19 -2.81
CA GLN A 17 -18.61 16.64 -2.73
C GLN A 17 -17.67 17.37 -1.74
N HIS A 18 -16.49 16.80 -1.51
CA HIS A 18 -15.41 17.41 -0.75
C HIS A 18 -14.07 16.79 -1.13
N MET A 19 -12.98 17.51 -0.91
CA MET A 19 -11.62 17.01 -1.11
C MET A 19 -11.08 16.32 0.15
N PRO A 20 -10.22 15.30 -0.01
CA PRO A 20 -9.60 14.64 1.13
C PRO A 20 -8.57 15.57 1.81
N ALA A 21 -8.46 15.48 3.13
CA ALA A 21 -7.47 16.27 3.87
C ALA A 21 -6.03 15.75 3.70
N ARG A 22 -5.88 14.44 3.48
CA ARG A 22 -4.61 13.72 3.36
C ARG A 22 -4.70 12.66 2.26
N ILE A 23 -3.59 12.47 1.53
CA ILE A 23 -3.46 11.41 0.52
C ILE A 23 -2.22 10.58 0.79
N VAL A 24 -2.37 9.26 0.72
CA VAL A 24 -1.27 8.30 0.77
C VAL A 24 -1.21 7.55 -0.55
N ILE A 25 -0.07 7.59 -1.25
CA ILE A 25 0.12 6.88 -2.52
C ILE A 25 1.03 5.67 -2.27
N HIS A 26 0.48 4.47 -2.46
CA HIS A 26 1.26 3.23 -2.43
C HIS A 26 1.71 2.84 -3.83
N LYS A 27 3.00 2.52 -3.99
CA LYS A 27 3.57 2.02 -5.24
C LYS A 27 4.35 0.72 -4.99
N SER A 28 4.25 -0.22 -5.93
CA SER A 28 5.00 -1.49 -5.89
C SER A 28 6.45 -1.38 -6.37
N SER A 29 6.94 -0.16 -6.62
CA SER A 29 8.29 0.15 -7.08
C SER A 29 8.69 1.54 -6.61
N HIS A 30 9.97 1.87 -6.72
CA HIS A 30 10.49 3.19 -6.38
C HIS A 30 9.86 4.29 -7.24
N PHE A 31 9.68 5.47 -6.65
CA PHE A 31 9.21 6.66 -7.36
C PHE A 31 10.35 7.27 -8.18
N ARG A 32 10.06 7.63 -9.42
CA ARG A 32 10.93 8.48 -10.23
C ARG A 32 10.65 9.94 -9.90
N ASP A 33 11.66 10.79 -10.04
CA ASP A 33 11.51 12.23 -9.77
C ASP A 33 10.44 12.89 -10.66
N SER A 34 10.33 12.46 -11.92
CA SER A 34 9.30 12.96 -12.83
C SER A 34 7.88 12.58 -12.38
N GLU A 35 7.70 11.39 -11.81
CA GLU A 35 6.41 10.95 -11.27
C GLU A 35 6.04 11.76 -10.04
N ARG A 36 6.98 11.94 -9.10
CA ARG A 36 6.77 12.75 -7.88
C ARG A 36 6.38 14.17 -8.23
N LYS A 37 7.11 14.83 -9.13
CA LYS A 37 6.76 16.18 -9.61
C LYS A 37 5.35 16.23 -10.21
N GLY A 38 4.95 15.20 -10.96
CA GLY A 38 3.61 15.11 -11.51
C GLY A 38 2.52 14.96 -10.44
N PHE A 39 2.74 14.10 -9.44
CA PHE A 39 1.80 13.93 -8.33
C PHE A 39 1.70 15.18 -7.46
N LEU A 40 2.83 15.77 -7.07
CA LEU A 40 2.90 17.00 -6.29
C LEU A 40 2.12 18.13 -6.97
N ARG A 41 2.34 18.33 -8.28
CA ARG A 41 1.60 19.34 -9.05
C ARG A 41 0.08 19.14 -8.97
N ALA A 42 -0.41 17.89 -9.10
CA ALA A 42 -1.84 17.62 -9.02
C ALA A 42 -2.40 17.87 -7.61
N LEU A 43 -1.64 17.51 -6.57
CA LEU A 43 -2.02 17.76 -5.17
C LEU A 43 -2.08 19.25 -4.85
N ASP A 44 -1.10 20.01 -5.30
CA ASP A 44 -1.01 21.45 -5.07
C ASP A 44 -2.15 22.19 -5.80
N GLU A 45 -2.45 21.83 -7.05
CA GLU A 45 -3.58 22.39 -7.80
C GLU A 45 -4.95 22.07 -7.16
N LYS A 46 -5.08 20.92 -6.48
CA LYS A 46 -6.31 20.54 -5.76
C LYS A 46 -6.35 21.00 -4.30
N GLY A 47 -5.29 21.65 -3.81
CA GLY A 47 -5.23 22.17 -2.44
C GLY A 47 -5.14 21.08 -1.35
N ILE A 48 -4.57 19.92 -1.66
CA ILE A 48 -4.39 18.84 -0.68
C ILE A 48 -3.26 19.18 0.28
N ARG A 49 -3.53 19.13 1.59
CA ARG A 49 -2.62 19.65 2.62
C ARG A 49 -1.56 18.63 3.06
N ALA A 50 -1.94 17.37 3.21
CA ALA A 50 -1.05 16.31 3.68
C ALA A 50 -0.88 15.20 2.64
N LYS A 51 0.34 14.74 2.43
CA LYS A 51 0.72 13.79 1.40
C LYS A 51 1.86 12.88 1.82
N ASP A 52 1.66 11.57 1.61
CA ASP A 52 2.68 10.56 1.87
C ASP A 52 2.88 9.67 0.64
N PHE A 53 4.11 9.57 0.14
CA PHE A 53 4.46 8.72 -1.01
C PHE A 53 5.28 7.54 -0.56
N VAL A 54 4.69 6.34 -0.63
CA VAL A 54 5.28 5.12 -0.06
C VAL A 54 5.49 4.06 -1.13
N ALA A 55 6.76 3.67 -1.32
CA ALA A 55 7.12 2.51 -2.09
C ALA A 55 7.16 1.28 -1.17
N ILE A 56 6.41 0.24 -1.56
CA ILE A 56 6.31 -1.03 -0.86
C ILE A 56 6.90 -2.09 -1.78
N THR A 57 8.05 -2.63 -1.39
CA THR A 57 8.85 -3.53 -2.22
C THR A 57 9.20 -4.82 -1.48
N ASP A 58 9.59 -5.83 -2.24
CA ASP A 58 10.13 -7.06 -1.66
C ASP A 58 11.56 -6.83 -1.16
N THR A 59 12.00 -7.66 -0.23
CA THR A 59 13.36 -7.65 0.31
C THR A 59 13.80 -9.06 0.65
N ASP A 60 15.12 -9.29 0.59
CA ASP A 60 15.75 -10.53 1.05
C ASP A 60 16.25 -10.41 2.50
N ILE A 61 16.16 -9.23 3.11
CA ILE A 61 16.52 -9.01 4.52
C ILE A 61 15.45 -9.65 5.41
N ARG A 62 15.91 -10.40 6.43
CA ARG A 62 15.05 -11.06 7.41
C ARG A 62 15.60 -10.81 8.80
N LEU A 63 14.69 -10.51 9.72
CA LEU A 63 14.96 -10.42 11.15
C LEU A 63 14.90 -11.82 11.76
N PHE A 64 15.84 -12.08 12.66
CA PHE A 64 15.90 -13.29 13.46
C PHE A 64 15.70 -12.90 14.92
N GLY A 65 14.73 -13.53 15.57
CA GLY A 65 14.55 -13.44 17.01
C GLY A 65 15.25 -14.58 17.72
N ASP A 66 15.33 -14.48 19.04
CA ASP A 66 15.92 -15.52 19.91
C ASP A 66 15.02 -16.76 20.10
N GLY A 67 13.77 -16.72 19.61
CA GLY A 67 12.81 -17.81 19.76
C GLY A 67 12.68 -18.72 18.54
N ASP A 68 12.02 -19.86 18.74
CA ASP A 68 11.75 -20.86 17.70
C ASP A 68 10.75 -20.38 16.62
N TYR A 69 10.09 -19.26 16.85
CA TYR A 69 9.08 -18.69 15.96
C TYR A 69 9.59 -17.44 15.24
N PRO A 70 9.15 -17.20 14.00
CA PRO A 70 9.53 -15.99 13.28
C PRO A 70 9.00 -14.73 13.98
N PRO A 71 9.50 -13.54 13.60
CA PRO A 71 8.99 -12.27 14.11
C PRO A 71 7.46 -12.19 14.07
N LYS A 72 6.88 -11.50 15.06
CA LYS A 72 5.42 -11.36 15.16
C LYS A 72 4.90 -10.55 13.97
N ARG A 73 3.67 -10.86 13.54
CA ARG A 73 2.97 -10.00 12.58
C ARG A 73 2.81 -8.60 13.19
N GLY A 74 3.23 -7.57 12.46
CA GLY A 74 3.29 -6.19 12.91
C GLY A 74 4.66 -5.76 13.43
N THR A 75 5.64 -6.66 13.55
CA THR A 75 7.02 -6.27 13.86
C THR A 75 7.56 -5.35 12.76
N MET A 76 8.08 -4.20 13.17
CA MET A 76 8.69 -3.20 12.31
C MET A 76 10.14 -2.98 12.74
N LEU A 77 11.05 -2.89 11.77
CA LEU A 77 12.42 -2.42 11.97
C LEU A 77 12.58 -1.12 11.20
N SER A 78 12.88 -0.04 11.91
CA SER A 78 13.32 1.22 11.29
C SER A 78 14.81 1.12 10.94
N ILE A 79 15.16 1.41 9.69
CA ILE A 79 16.55 1.50 9.21
C ILE A 79 16.97 2.97 9.19
N THR A 80 16.08 3.83 8.71
CA THR A 80 16.19 5.29 8.74
C THR A 80 14.81 5.88 9.02
N GLU A 81 14.72 7.22 9.17
CA GLU A 81 13.43 7.89 9.33
C GLU A 81 12.46 7.69 8.15
N THR A 82 12.96 7.31 6.97
CA THR A 82 12.16 7.12 5.75
C THR A 82 12.21 5.70 5.20
N GLU A 83 12.95 4.79 5.84
CA GLU A 83 13.08 3.40 5.39
C GLU A 83 12.95 2.41 6.53
N GLY A 84 12.15 1.37 6.32
CA GLY A 84 11.97 0.31 7.29
C GLY A 84 11.52 -1.02 6.68
N LEU A 85 11.50 -2.05 7.51
CA LEU A 85 10.96 -3.35 7.20
C LEU A 85 9.69 -3.59 8.02
N LEU A 86 8.64 -4.08 7.39
CA LEU A 86 7.37 -4.40 8.04
C LEU A 86 7.03 -5.88 7.84
N TYR A 87 6.90 -6.61 8.94
CA TYR A 87 6.38 -7.98 8.93
C TYR A 87 4.86 -7.97 8.87
N THR A 88 4.31 -7.96 7.64
CA THR A 88 2.88 -8.19 7.45
C THR A 88 2.51 -9.66 7.69
N ARG A 89 3.43 -10.60 7.50
CA ARG A 89 3.25 -12.01 7.88
C ARG A 89 4.26 -12.39 8.94
N GLY A 90 3.83 -13.22 9.89
CA GLY A 90 4.66 -13.60 11.02
C GLY A 90 3.82 -14.32 12.08
N THR A 91 4.42 -14.55 13.24
CA THR A 91 3.75 -15.22 14.35
C THR A 91 2.51 -14.44 14.76
N VAL A 92 1.39 -15.14 14.91
CA VAL A 92 0.12 -14.57 15.34
C VAL A 92 -0.18 -15.09 16.75
N ASP A 93 -0.34 -14.17 17.71
CA ASP A 93 -0.53 -14.53 19.11
C ASP A 93 -1.76 -15.42 19.33
N PHE A 94 -2.85 -15.21 18.58
CA PHE A 94 -4.06 -16.04 18.64
C PHE A 94 -3.80 -17.51 18.25
N TYR A 95 -2.99 -17.75 17.21
CA TYR A 95 -2.63 -19.10 16.77
C TYR A 95 -1.44 -19.67 17.55
N LYS A 96 -0.72 -18.83 18.31
CA LYS A 96 0.56 -19.15 18.95
C LYS A 96 1.61 -19.73 17.97
N THR A 97 1.45 -19.45 16.68
CA THR A 97 2.31 -19.95 15.61
C THR A 97 2.21 -19.05 14.37
N TYR A 98 3.05 -19.30 13.37
CA TYR A 98 2.95 -18.73 12.04
C TYR A 98 2.19 -19.72 11.12
N PRO A 99 1.01 -19.35 10.59
CA PRO A 99 0.20 -20.27 9.78
C PRO A 99 0.68 -20.42 8.33
N GLY A 100 1.64 -19.61 7.88
CA GLY A 100 2.11 -19.63 6.50
C GLY A 100 3.23 -20.63 6.25
N ALA A 101 3.48 -20.92 4.99
CA ALA A 101 4.62 -21.73 4.56
C ALA A 101 5.92 -20.89 4.52
N TYR A 102 7.04 -21.57 4.73
CA TYR A 102 8.40 -21.00 4.68
C TYR A 102 8.67 -19.92 5.74
N VAL A 103 9.88 -19.37 5.75
CA VAL A 103 10.21 -18.23 6.62
C VAL A 103 9.48 -16.98 6.07
N PRO A 104 8.71 -16.23 6.89
CA PRO A 104 8.01 -15.05 6.42
C PRO A 104 8.97 -14.00 5.87
N LYS A 105 8.58 -13.38 4.75
CA LYS A 105 9.32 -12.29 4.11
C LYS A 105 8.68 -10.96 4.49
N PRO A 106 9.40 -10.03 5.12
CA PRO A 106 8.89 -8.68 5.36
C PRO A 106 8.70 -7.93 4.04
N LEU A 107 8.00 -6.80 4.13
CA LEU A 107 7.95 -5.78 3.09
C LEU A 107 8.99 -4.70 3.42
N LYS A 108 9.75 -4.25 2.43
CA LYS A 108 10.56 -3.04 2.55
C LYS A 108 9.68 -1.83 2.23
N ILE A 109 9.65 -0.88 3.16
CA ILE A 109 8.91 0.37 3.07
C ILE A 109 9.94 1.49 2.87
N THR A 110 9.80 2.24 1.78
CA THR A 110 10.62 3.43 1.48
C THR A 110 9.69 4.60 1.23
N VAL A 111 9.85 5.67 2.00
CA VAL A 111 9.02 6.87 1.95
C VAL A 111 9.78 7.99 1.24
N TYR A 112 9.10 8.66 0.31
CA TYR A 112 9.69 9.69 -0.55
C TYR A 112 9.20 11.11 -0.24
N GLU A 113 7.98 11.21 0.28
CA GLU A 113 7.34 12.43 0.78
C GLU A 113 6.60 11.98 2.04
N GLN A 114 6.74 12.69 3.16
CA GLN A 114 6.16 12.29 4.43
C GLN A 114 5.66 13.49 5.22
N ASP A 115 4.35 13.53 5.46
CA ASP A 115 3.72 14.35 6.51
C ASP A 115 3.41 13.50 7.76
N SER A 116 3.46 12.17 7.61
CA SER A 116 3.28 11.19 8.68
C SER A 116 4.58 10.47 9.02
N SER A 117 4.72 9.96 10.24
CA SER A 117 5.89 9.17 10.60
C SER A 117 5.88 7.80 9.92
N LEU A 118 7.07 7.21 9.76
CA LEU A 118 7.22 5.87 9.17
C LEU A 118 6.41 4.82 9.95
N GLU A 119 6.34 4.93 11.28
CA GLU A 119 5.56 4.05 12.15
C GLU A 119 4.07 4.14 11.85
N SER A 120 3.52 5.36 11.76
CA SER A 120 2.11 5.57 11.40
C SER A 120 1.77 5.00 10.03
N LEU A 121 2.65 5.22 9.04
CA LEU A 121 2.49 4.65 7.69
C LEU A 121 2.54 3.11 7.72
N CYS A 122 3.44 2.52 8.51
CA CYS A 122 3.53 1.07 8.66
C CYS A 122 2.28 0.48 9.33
N GLU A 123 1.73 1.17 10.33
CA GLU A 123 0.49 0.77 11.01
C GLU A 123 -0.71 0.80 10.04
N GLU A 124 -0.84 1.87 9.25
CA GLU A 124 -1.87 2.00 8.21
C GLU A 124 -1.74 0.87 7.16
N ILE A 125 -0.52 0.61 6.68
CA ILE A 125 -0.25 -0.48 5.73
C ILE A 125 -0.64 -1.83 6.33
N LEU A 126 -0.29 -2.07 7.60
CA LEU A 126 -0.66 -3.31 8.30
C LEU A 126 -2.19 -3.44 8.43
N GLY A 127 -2.90 -2.36 8.72
CA GLY A 127 -4.36 -2.33 8.73
C GLY A 127 -4.96 -2.66 7.36
N LEU A 128 -4.46 -2.03 6.29
CA LEU A 128 -4.92 -2.25 4.92
C LEU A 128 -4.69 -3.67 4.40
N THR A 129 -3.75 -4.42 4.97
CA THR A 129 -3.56 -5.84 4.61
C THR A 129 -4.70 -6.74 5.12
N LYS A 130 -5.56 -6.26 6.03
CA LYS A 130 -6.75 -6.98 6.52
C LYS A 130 -8.03 -6.59 5.79
N MET A 131 -7.97 -5.65 4.86
CA MET A 131 -9.17 -5.05 4.22
C MET A 131 -9.63 -5.80 2.96
N ASN A 132 -9.16 -7.03 2.74
CA ASN A 132 -9.64 -7.86 1.65
C ASN A 132 -10.89 -8.65 2.10
N TRP A 133 -12.08 -8.09 1.84
CA TRP A 133 -13.36 -8.71 2.19
C TRP A 133 -13.71 -10.00 1.44
N ASN A 134 -12.93 -10.39 0.43
CA ASN A 134 -13.14 -11.62 -0.33
C ASN A 134 -12.35 -12.81 0.22
N ASN A 135 -11.56 -12.60 1.27
CA ASN A 135 -10.90 -13.68 1.99
C ASN A 135 -11.22 -13.60 3.49
N THR A 136 -11.12 -14.75 4.16
CA THR A 136 -11.20 -14.84 5.64
C THR A 136 -9.81 -14.89 6.28
N GLN A 137 -8.75 -14.79 5.47
CA GLN A 137 -7.37 -14.86 5.94
C GLN A 137 -6.95 -13.53 6.56
N MET A 138 -6.71 -13.55 7.87
CA MET A 138 -6.32 -12.34 8.62
C MET A 138 -4.84 -11.94 8.44
N ASP A 139 -4.07 -12.70 7.66
CA ASP A 139 -2.63 -12.53 7.47
C ASP A 139 -2.23 -12.15 6.03
N GLY A 140 -3.09 -11.37 5.34
CA GLY A 140 -2.79 -10.79 4.03
C GLY A 140 -1.39 -10.17 3.98
N ARG A 141 -0.65 -10.45 2.89
CA ARG A 141 0.74 -9.98 2.75
C ARG A 141 0.81 -8.53 2.32
N LEU A 142 0.05 -8.16 1.28
CA LEU A 142 0.07 -6.82 0.69
C LEU A 142 -1.13 -6.01 1.18
N PRO A 143 -1.02 -4.68 1.27
CA PRO A 143 -2.19 -3.85 1.51
C PRO A 143 -3.17 -3.92 0.33
N ILE A 144 -4.46 -3.80 0.62
CA ILE A 144 -5.54 -3.90 -0.37
C ILE A 144 -5.36 -2.96 -1.57
N THR A 145 -4.73 -1.80 -1.35
CA THR A 145 -4.40 -0.82 -2.39
C THR A 145 -3.51 -1.40 -3.49
N LEU A 146 -2.48 -2.18 -3.13
CA LEU A 146 -1.61 -2.83 -4.12
C LEU A 146 -2.21 -4.13 -4.66
N GLU A 147 -2.95 -4.86 -3.82
CA GLU A 147 -3.58 -6.12 -4.23
C GLU A 147 -4.67 -5.87 -5.28
N CYS A 148 -5.53 -4.88 -5.05
CA CYS A 148 -6.56 -4.44 -6.01
C CYS A 148 -5.93 -3.91 -7.30
N ALA A 149 -4.91 -3.04 -7.21
CA ALA A 149 -4.25 -2.50 -8.40
C ALA A 149 -3.64 -3.61 -9.30
N ARG A 150 -3.09 -4.67 -8.70
CA ARG A 150 -2.60 -5.84 -9.45
C ARG A 150 -3.72 -6.59 -10.15
N LYS A 151 -4.82 -6.91 -9.44
CA LYS A 151 -5.99 -7.58 -10.03
C LYS A 151 -6.59 -6.78 -11.19
N ILE A 152 -6.77 -5.48 -11.01
CA ILE A 152 -7.24 -4.58 -12.08
C ILE A 152 -6.27 -4.65 -13.26
N GLY A 153 -4.96 -4.54 -13.01
CA GLY A 153 -3.94 -4.65 -14.05
C GLY A 153 -3.99 -5.96 -14.82
N ASP A 154 -4.35 -7.08 -14.17
CA ASP A 154 -4.50 -8.37 -14.83
C ASP A 154 -5.76 -8.46 -15.71
N ILE A 155 -6.85 -7.82 -15.29
CA ILE A 155 -8.10 -7.77 -16.06
C ILE A 155 -7.95 -6.81 -17.26
N MET A 156 -7.42 -5.61 -17.03
CA MET A 156 -7.33 -4.54 -18.03
C MET A 156 -6.49 -4.90 -19.26
N LYS A 157 -5.61 -5.91 -19.16
CA LYS A 157 -4.85 -6.46 -20.30
C LYS A 157 -5.73 -7.06 -21.39
N TYR A 158 -6.95 -7.49 -21.05
CA TYR A 158 -7.86 -8.18 -21.94
C TYR A 158 -9.04 -7.30 -22.40
N VAL A 159 -9.13 -6.07 -21.89
CA VAL A 159 -10.19 -5.12 -22.26
C VAL A 159 -9.77 -4.38 -23.53
N SER A 160 -10.67 -4.31 -24.51
CA SER A 160 -10.41 -3.58 -25.74
C SER A 160 -10.25 -2.07 -25.46
N PRO A 161 -9.35 -1.34 -26.14
CA PRO A 161 -9.25 0.12 -26.00
C PRO A 161 -10.54 0.88 -26.30
N ALA A 162 -11.47 0.27 -27.06
CA ALA A 162 -12.77 0.85 -27.38
C ALA A 162 -13.83 0.64 -26.28
N GLU A 163 -13.59 -0.25 -25.33
CA GLU A 163 -14.51 -0.58 -24.26
C GLU A 163 -14.26 0.28 -23.03
N LYS A 164 -15.35 0.75 -22.41
CA LYS A 164 -15.27 1.49 -21.15
C LYS A 164 -15.42 0.50 -19.99
N PRO A 165 -14.36 0.27 -19.19
CA PRO A 165 -14.43 -0.63 -18.05
C PRO A 165 -15.39 -0.08 -16.97
N GLN A 166 -16.01 -0.98 -16.22
CA GLN A 166 -16.89 -0.60 -15.09
C GLN A 166 -16.08 0.10 -14.01
N VAL A 167 -16.62 1.13 -13.34
CA VAL A 167 -15.86 1.89 -12.34
C VAL A 167 -15.97 1.31 -10.92
N SER A 168 -16.98 0.47 -10.65
CA SER A 168 -17.22 -0.04 -9.30
C SER A 168 -16.19 -1.09 -8.89
N TYR A 169 -15.61 -0.89 -7.70
CA TYR A 169 -14.66 -1.78 -7.04
C TYR A 169 -15.11 -3.25 -6.99
N SER A 170 -16.42 -3.48 -6.82
CA SER A 170 -17.00 -4.83 -6.72
C SER A 170 -16.78 -5.71 -7.94
N PHE A 171 -16.52 -5.14 -9.12
CA PHE A 171 -16.28 -5.91 -10.35
C PHE A 171 -14.84 -6.41 -10.49
N TYR A 172 -13.92 -5.94 -9.65
CA TYR A 172 -12.48 -6.23 -9.77
C TYR A 172 -11.91 -7.09 -8.65
N MET A 173 -12.68 -7.28 -7.58
CA MET A 173 -12.19 -7.86 -6.34
C MET A 173 -12.82 -9.20 -6.05
#